data_AF-A0A7W0W4T8-F1
#
_entry.id   AF-A0A7W0W4T8-F1
#
_cell.length_a   1.000
_cell.length_b   1.000
_cell.length_c   1.000
_cell.angle_alpha   90.00
_cell.angle_beta   90.00
_cell.angle_gamma   90.00
#
_symmetry.space_group_name_H-M   'P 1'
#
loop_
_entity.id
_entity.type
_entity.pdbx_description
1 polymer ?
#
loop_
_entity_poly.entity_id
_entity_poly.type
_entity_poly.pdbx_seq_one_letter_code
_entity_poly.pdbx_strand_id
1 'polypeptide(L)'
;MTETITGCLWCSYRGPLLAGETVSVVNPQVSLAHELRRCPECGEALLDVRWPDRVVRRKAREHTRRFRKSLWVVVYPVPCAWCGSTDTEAYEINATIANPISERFKYDIYRCRTCQRPNAASYLGEIHVHRADQDREYTALWHLDPPEEPPA
;
A
#
# COMPACT_ATOMS: atom_id res chain seq x y z
N MET A 1 -15.61 -15.80 15.44
CA MET A 1 -15.91 -16.56 14.21
C MET A 1 -14.94 -16.10 13.16
N THR A 2 -13.94 -16.91 12.83
CA THR A 2 -12.85 -16.55 11.91
C THR A 2 -13.39 -16.72 10.49
N GLU A 3 -13.92 -15.64 9.92
CA GLU A 3 -14.41 -15.63 8.55
C GLU A 3 -13.23 -16.00 7.62
N THR A 4 -13.32 -17.19 7.02
CA THR A 4 -12.28 -17.68 6.12
C THR A 4 -12.42 -16.87 4.85
N ILE A 5 -11.53 -15.89 4.65
CA ILE A 5 -11.55 -15.05 3.46
C ILE A 5 -11.40 -15.97 2.25
N THR A 6 -12.50 -16.21 1.56
CA THR A 6 -12.60 -17.05 0.38
C THR A 6 -12.71 -16.13 -0.83
N GLY A 7 -11.87 -16.38 -1.84
CA GLY A 7 -11.95 -15.63 -3.10
C GLY A 7 -11.02 -14.42 -3.25
N CYS A 8 -11.21 -13.72 -4.38
CA CYS A 8 -10.37 -12.65 -4.90
C CYS A 8 -10.91 -11.27 -4.55
N LEU A 9 -10.07 -10.41 -3.98
CA LEU A 9 -10.44 -9.03 -3.63
C LEU A 9 -10.45 -8.08 -4.83
N TRP A 10 -9.92 -8.48 -5.99
CA TRP A 10 -9.87 -7.65 -7.20
C TRP A 10 -11.15 -7.75 -8.04
N CYS A 11 -11.58 -8.97 -8.36
CA CYS A 11 -12.76 -9.22 -9.20
C CYS A 11 -13.94 -9.84 -8.44
N SER A 12 -13.83 -9.98 -7.11
CA SER A 12 -14.87 -10.59 -6.26
C SER A 12 -15.18 -12.07 -6.55
N TYR A 13 -14.35 -12.76 -7.33
CA TYR A 13 -14.41 -14.21 -7.52
C TYR A 13 -14.45 -14.94 -6.18
N ARG A 14 -15.37 -15.91 -5.99
CA ARG A 14 -15.58 -16.59 -4.69
C ARG A 14 -15.01 -18.01 -4.60
N GLY A 15 -14.35 -18.51 -5.65
CA GLY A 15 -13.79 -19.86 -5.66
C GLY A 15 -12.37 -19.96 -5.09
N PRO A 16 -11.71 -21.12 -5.25
CA PRO A 16 -10.36 -21.36 -4.75
C PRO A 16 -9.32 -20.49 -5.48
N LEU A 17 -8.33 -20.00 -4.73
CA LEU A 17 -7.19 -19.25 -5.28
C LEU A 17 -5.98 -20.16 -5.46
N LEU A 18 -5.15 -19.85 -6.45
CA LEU A 18 -3.90 -20.56 -6.69
C LEU A 18 -2.88 -20.16 -5.62
N ALA A 19 -2.36 -21.13 -4.88
CA ALA A 19 -1.29 -20.93 -3.91
C ALA A 19 0.05 -20.68 -4.62
N GLY A 20 0.82 -19.74 -4.11
CA GLY A 20 2.16 -19.42 -4.58
C GLY A 20 3.21 -19.61 -3.48
N GLU A 21 4.35 -18.93 -3.65
CA GLU A 21 5.45 -18.93 -2.69
C GLU A 21 5.23 -17.92 -1.53
N THR A 22 6.04 -18.05 -0.49
CA THR A 22 6.17 -17.00 0.54
C THR A 22 7.04 -15.87 0.01
N VAL A 23 6.55 -14.64 0.10
CA VAL A 23 7.26 -13.45 -0.39
C VAL A 23 7.52 -12.46 0.74
N SER A 24 8.55 -11.64 0.55
CA SER A 24 8.75 -10.43 1.35
C SER A 24 8.07 -9.26 0.66
N VAL A 25 7.32 -8.47 1.41
CA VAL A 25 6.71 -7.24 0.91
C VAL A 25 7.57 -6.03 1.28
N VAL A 26 7.47 -4.99 0.48
CA VAL A 26 8.27 -3.77 0.62
C VAL A 26 7.69 -2.82 1.65
N ASN A 27 6.36 -2.78 1.76
CA ASN A 27 5.58 -1.98 2.70
C ASN A 27 4.83 -2.86 3.73
N PRO A 28 5.57 -3.67 4.53
CA PRO A 28 4.94 -4.54 5.50
C PRO A 28 4.31 -3.72 6.62
N GLN A 29 3.03 -3.97 6.91
CA GLN A 29 2.42 -3.53 8.17
C GLN A 29 3.00 -4.32 9.37
N VAL A 30 3.37 -5.58 9.12
CA VAL A 30 3.99 -6.50 10.09
C VAL A 30 5.10 -7.29 9.41
N SER A 31 6.17 -7.61 10.15
CA SER A 31 7.32 -8.39 9.64
C SER A 31 7.06 -9.89 9.50
N LEU A 32 5.80 -10.33 9.48
CA LEU A 32 5.41 -11.74 9.42
C LEU A 32 5.46 -12.28 7.99
N ALA A 33 5.40 -13.60 7.82
CA ALA A 33 5.43 -14.23 6.50
C ALA A 33 4.15 -13.89 5.69
N HIS A 34 4.32 -13.55 4.42
CA HIS A 34 3.22 -13.25 3.49
C HIS A 34 3.15 -14.35 2.43
N GLU A 35 2.01 -15.02 2.31
CA GLU A 35 1.81 -16.09 1.33
C GLU A 35 1.13 -15.53 0.08
N LEU A 36 1.78 -15.69 -1.08
CA LEU A 36 1.24 -15.22 -2.35
C LEU A 36 0.08 -16.11 -2.81
N ARG A 37 -0.97 -15.47 -3.31
CA ARG A 37 -2.11 -16.10 -3.97
C ARG A 37 -2.33 -15.42 -5.32
N ARG A 38 -2.75 -16.18 -6.33
CA ARG A 38 -3.21 -15.63 -7.61
C ARG A 38 -4.65 -16.05 -7.90
N CYS A 39 -5.43 -15.10 -8.39
CA CYS A 39 -6.79 -15.39 -8.83
C CYS A 39 -6.77 -16.11 -10.19
N PRO A 40 -7.46 -17.26 -10.34
CA PRO A 40 -7.51 -17.94 -11.63
C PRO A 40 -8.35 -17.19 -12.68
N GLU A 41 -9.26 -16.31 -12.26
CA GLU A 41 -10.15 -15.58 -13.17
C GLU A 41 -9.50 -14.31 -13.74
N CYS A 42 -8.94 -13.45 -12.87
CA CYS A 42 -8.34 -12.18 -13.31
C CYS A 42 -6.80 -12.18 -13.32
N GLY A 43 -6.15 -13.25 -12.86
CA GLY A 43 -4.68 -13.35 -12.78
C GLY A 43 -4.04 -12.52 -11.66
N GLU A 44 -4.82 -11.67 -10.99
CA GLU A 44 -4.32 -10.70 -10.04
C GLU A 44 -3.77 -11.33 -8.75
N ALA A 45 -2.77 -10.66 -8.19
CA ALA A 45 -2.07 -11.12 -6.99
C ALA A 45 -2.75 -10.63 -5.70
N LEU A 46 -2.72 -11.52 -4.72
CA LEU A 46 -3.22 -11.31 -3.37
C LEU A 46 -2.18 -11.85 -2.39
N LEU A 47 -2.15 -11.31 -1.19
CA LEU A 47 -1.30 -11.80 -0.11
C LEU A 47 -2.14 -12.16 1.09
N ASP A 48 -1.93 -13.36 1.62
CA ASP A 48 -2.43 -13.75 2.92
C ASP A 48 -1.36 -13.35 3.95
N VAL A 49 -1.68 -12.34 4.75
CA VAL A 49 -0.82 -11.90 5.84
C VAL A 49 -1.30 -12.61 7.10
N ARG A 50 -0.38 -13.26 7.82
CA ARG A 50 -0.72 -14.06 9.01
C ARG A 50 -0.33 -13.29 10.26
N TRP A 51 -1.30 -13.02 11.13
CA TRP A 51 -1.11 -12.59 12.52
C TRP A 51 -1.19 -13.81 13.44
N PRO A 52 -0.72 -13.70 14.69
CA PRO A 52 -0.84 -14.80 15.66
C PRO A 52 -2.27 -15.32 15.86
N ASP A 53 -3.26 -14.45 15.73
CA ASP A 53 -4.68 -14.71 16.03
C ASP A 53 -5.60 -14.74 14.79
N ARG A 54 -5.14 -14.27 13.62
CA ARG A 54 -5.95 -14.15 12.41
C ARG A 54 -5.14 -14.16 11.12
N VAL A 55 -5.80 -14.44 9.99
CA VAL A 55 -5.24 -14.27 8.64
C VAL A 55 -6.04 -13.21 7.92
N VAL A 56 -5.37 -12.19 7.38
CA VAL A 56 -6.02 -11.13 6.60
C VAL A 56 -5.47 -11.16 5.18
N ARG A 57 -6.37 -11.31 4.21
CA ARG A 57 -6.05 -11.22 2.79
C ARG A 57 -6.00 -9.76 2.37
N ARG A 58 -5.01 -9.42 1.57
CA ARG A 58 -4.85 -8.09 0.96
C ARG A 58 -4.59 -8.22 -0.54
N LYS A 59 -4.96 -7.17 -1.26
CA LYS A 59 -4.55 -6.95 -2.65
C LYS A 59 -3.03 -6.75 -2.70
N ALA A 60 -2.38 -7.23 -3.75
CA ALA A 60 -0.95 -7.07 -3.93
C ALA A 60 -0.61 -6.70 -5.37
N ARG A 61 0.47 -5.94 -5.56
CA ARG A 61 1.04 -5.61 -6.86
C ARG A 61 2.49 -6.09 -6.93
N GLU A 62 2.83 -6.63 -8.09
CA GLU A 62 4.19 -7.03 -8.40
C GLU A 62 4.90 -5.91 -9.16
N HIS A 63 6.03 -5.46 -8.62
CA HIS A 63 6.96 -4.57 -9.32
C HIS A 63 8.14 -5.40 -9.81
N THR A 64 8.08 -5.78 -11.08
CA THR A 64 9.13 -6.57 -11.72
C THR A 64 10.42 -5.77 -11.83
N ARG A 65 11.55 -6.38 -11.49
CA ARG A 65 12.88 -5.77 -11.61
C ARG A 65 13.74 -6.57 -12.57
N ARG A 66 14.49 -5.89 -13.42
CA ARG A 66 15.41 -6.55 -14.35
C ARG A 66 16.53 -7.24 -13.57
N PHE A 67 16.73 -8.53 -13.82
CA PHE A 67 17.80 -9.36 -13.21
C PHE A 67 17.79 -9.46 -11.67
N ARG A 68 16.66 -9.15 -11.01
CA ARG A 68 16.50 -9.25 -9.55
C ARG A 68 15.13 -9.83 -9.21
N LYS A 69 14.96 -10.37 -8.00
CA LYS A 69 13.63 -10.78 -7.50
C LYS A 69 12.65 -9.60 -7.58
N SER A 70 11.42 -9.87 -7.99
CA SER A 70 10.34 -8.88 -7.98
C SER A 70 10.13 -8.31 -6.58
N LEU A 71 9.68 -7.06 -6.54
CA LEU A 71 9.20 -6.45 -5.30
C LEU A 71 7.70 -6.62 -5.20
N TRP A 72 7.23 -6.99 -4.02
CA TRP A 72 5.81 -7.13 -3.75
C TRP A 72 5.33 -5.99 -2.86
N VAL A 73 4.23 -5.38 -3.25
CA VAL A 73 3.64 -4.23 -2.56
C VAL A 73 2.22 -4.59 -2.18
N VAL A 74 1.89 -4.45 -0.90
CA VAL A 74 0.52 -4.60 -0.41
C VAL A 74 -0.26 -3.34 -0.76
N VAL A 75 -1.46 -3.51 -1.30
CA VAL A 75 -2.37 -2.40 -1.57
C VAL A 75 -3.30 -2.25 -0.37
N TYR A 76 -3.03 -1.21 0.43
CA TYR A 76 -3.87 -0.86 1.56
C TYR A 76 -4.99 0.09 1.14
N PRO A 77 -6.18 0.01 1.78
CA PRO A 77 -7.23 1.01 1.60
C PRO A 77 -6.81 2.29 2.33
N VAL A 78 -6.18 3.21 1.61
CA VAL A 78 -5.71 4.49 2.14
C VAL A 78 -6.75 5.57 1.79
N PRO A 79 -7.44 6.18 2.76
CA PRO A 79 -8.27 7.35 2.47
C PRO A 79 -7.37 8.55 2.16
N CYS A 80 -7.75 9.35 1.17
CA CYS A 80 -7.03 10.58 0.84
C CYS A 80 -7.11 11.58 2.02
N ALA A 81 -5.96 11.99 2.55
CA ALA A 81 -5.87 12.97 3.64
C ALA A 81 -6.39 14.38 3.27
N TRP A 82 -6.62 14.67 1.99
CA TRP A 82 -7.13 15.97 1.52
C TRP A 82 -8.65 16.04 1.41
N CYS A 83 -9.29 14.98 0.92
CA CYS A 83 -10.72 14.98 0.58
C CYS A 83 -11.50 13.78 1.14
N GLY A 84 -10.84 12.85 1.81
CA GLY A 84 -11.45 11.64 2.38
C GLY A 84 -11.81 10.54 1.37
N SER A 85 -11.63 10.77 0.05
CA SER A 85 -11.90 9.75 -0.97
C SER A 85 -11.03 8.51 -0.78
N THR A 86 -11.62 7.33 -0.97
CA THR A 86 -10.93 6.03 -0.92
C THR A 86 -10.39 5.59 -2.29
N ASP A 87 -10.65 6.38 -3.35
CA ASP A 87 -10.11 6.12 -4.69
C ASP A 87 -8.70 6.70 -4.80
N THR A 88 -7.75 5.96 -4.22
CA THR A 88 -6.31 6.29 -4.21
C THR A 88 -5.50 5.18 -4.86
N GLU A 89 -4.40 5.58 -5.50
CA GLU A 89 -3.46 4.70 -6.17
C GLU A 89 -2.06 4.93 -5.64
N ALA A 90 -1.31 3.86 -5.41
CA ALA A 90 0.10 3.96 -5.05
C ALA A 90 0.88 4.58 -6.21
N TYR A 91 1.56 5.69 -5.93
CA TYR A 91 2.35 6.47 -6.87
C TYR A 91 3.85 6.22 -6.69
N GLU A 92 4.33 6.21 -5.44
CA GLU A 92 5.73 5.96 -5.10
C GLU A 92 5.83 5.07 -3.86
N ILE A 93 6.74 4.10 -3.86
CA ILE A 93 6.90 3.12 -2.77
C ILE A 93 8.22 3.37 -2.07
N ASN A 94 8.22 3.40 -0.74
CA ASN A 94 9.35 3.85 0.09
C ASN A 94 9.88 5.22 -0.33
N ALA A 95 8.98 6.20 -0.42
CA ALA A 95 9.35 7.56 -0.73
C ALA A 95 10.23 8.16 0.37
N THR A 96 11.11 9.08 -0.04
CA THR A 96 11.96 9.82 0.90
C THR A 96 11.20 11.03 1.43
N ILE A 97 11.01 11.07 2.74
CA ILE A 97 10.31 12.15 3.44
C ILE A 97 11.33 13.07 4.10
N ALA A 98 11.23 14.38 3.86
CA ALA A 98 12.11 15.38 4.45
C ALA A 98 11.87 15.60 5.95
N ASN A 99 10.59 15.59 6.35
CA ASN A 99 10.11 15.84 7.72
C ASN A 99 9.29 14.64 8.26
N PRO A 100 9.89 13.44 8.38
CA PRO A 100 9.15 12.27 8.84
C PRO A 100 8.75 12.43 10.31
N ILE A 101 7.54 11.97 10.67
CA ILE A 101 7.08 11.94 12.07
C ILE A 101 7.95 11.00 12.92
N SER A 102 8.48 9.95 12.31
CA SER A 102 9.40 9.00 12.93
C SER A 102 10.31 8.39 11.88
N GLU A 103 11.60 8.24 12.21
CA GLU A 103 12.58 7.51 11.38
C GLU A 103 12.26 6.01 11.22
N ARG A 104 11.41 5.46 12.09
CA ARG A 104 10.96 4.07 12.00
C ARG A 104 9.92 3.87 10.92
N PHE A 105 9.22 4.93 10.53
CA PHE A 105 8.16 4.86 9.54
C PHE A 105 8.76 4.87 8.14
N LYS A 106 8.32 3.88 7.35
CA LYS A 106 8.44 3.94 5.89
C LYS A 106 7.15 4.51 5.35
N TYR A 107 7.26 5.33 4.31
CA TYR A 107 6.13 6.00 3.70
C TYR A 107 6.05 5.60 2.23
N ASP A 108 4.83 5.30 1.80
CA ASP A 108 4.48 5.22 0.39
C ASP A 108 3.65 6.46 0.04
N ILE A 109 3.81 6.99 -1.16
CA ILE A 109 2.98 8.08 -1.68
C ILE A 109 1.86 7.51 -2.51
N TYR A 110 0.65 7.95 -2.22
CA TYR A 110 -0.57 7.65 -2.95
C TYR A 110 -1.09 8.91 -3.61
N ARG A 111 -1.54 8.79 -4.86
CA ARG A 111 -2.26 9.87 -5.54
C ARG A 111 -3.76 9.60 -5.47
N CYS A 112 -4.52 10.59 -5.01
CA CYS A 112 -5.97 10.50 -5.04
C CYS A 112 -6.46 10.72 -6.46
N ARG A 113 -7.27 9.81 -7.00
CA ARG A 113 -7.83 9.97 -8.35
C ARG A 113 -8.95 11.01 -8.40
N THR A 114 -9.57 11.32 -7.26
CA THR A 114 -10.61 12.34 -7.15
C THR A 114 -10.05 13.77 -7.16
N CYS A 115 -9.14 14.11 -6.25
CA CYS A 115 -8.59 15.47 -6.13
C CYS A 115 -7.18 15.64 -6.73
N GLN A 116 -6.58 14.57 -7.26
CA GLN A 116 -5.23 14.53 -7.84
C GLN A 116 -4.09 14.87 -6.89
N ARG A 117 -4.37 15.11 -5.60
CA ARG A 117 -3.36 15.45 -4.61
C ARG A 117 -2.65 14.20 -4.05
N PRO A 118 -1.33 14.29 -3.78
CA PRO A 118 -0.59 13.22 -3.14
C PRO A 118 -0.86 13.16 -1.63
N ASN A 119 -0.79 11.97 -1.06
CA ASN A 119 -0.85 11.71 0.37
C ASN A 119 0.15 10.61 0.71
N ALA A 120 0.76 10.70 1.88
CA ALA A 120 1.74 9.72 2.34
C ALA A 120 1.07 8.76 3.31
N ALA A 121 1.33 7.47 3.17
CA ALA A 121 0.82 6.44 4.07
C ALA A 121 1.98 5.66 4.70
N SER A 122 1.94 5.54 6.03
CA SER A 122 2.79 4.60 6.77
C SER A 122 1.96 3.50 7.40
N TYR A 123 2.52 2.30 7.49
CA TYR A 123 1.79 1.09 7.85
C TYR A 123 2.29 0.42 9.13
N LEU A 124 3.23 1.02 9.85
CA LEU A 124 3.86 0.33 10.99
C LEU A 124 2.87 0.20 12.16
N GLY A 125 2.38 -1.02 12.41
CA GLY A 125 1.37 -1.31 13.44
C GLY A 125 -0.03 -0.91 13.00
N GLU A 126 -0.24 0.37 12.71
CA GLU A 126 -1.47 0.96 12.19
C GLU A 126 -1.21 1.75 10.90
N ILE A 127 -2.29 2.06 10.17
CA ILE A 127 -2.19 2.85 8.95
C ILE A 127 -2.34 4.32 9.33
N HIS A 128 -1.27 5.09 9.17
CA HIS A 128 -1.25 6.54 9.33
C HIS A 128 -1.18 7.20 7.97
N VAL A 129 -2.06 8.19 7.72
CA VAL A 129 -2.12 8.89 6.44
C VAL A 129 -1.93 10.38 6.66
N HIS A 130 -1.06 10.98 5.86
CA HIS A 130 -0.67 12.37 5.92
C HIS A 130 -0.93 13.05 4.58
N ARG A 131 -1.18 14.36 4.62
CA ARG A 131 -1.08 15.15 3.40
C ARG A 131 0.37 15.15 2.96
N ALA A 132 0.62 15.10 1.66
CA ALA A 132 1.96 15.16 1.12
C ALA A 132 2.03 16.22 0.02
N ASP A 133 3.18 16.85 -0.12
CA ASP A 133 3.54 17.64 -1.29
C ASP A 133 4.98 17.33 -1.71
N GLN A 134 5.25 17.44 -3.01
CA GLN A 134 6.55 17.14 -3.57
C GLN A 134 7.43 18.38 -3.49
N ASP A 135 8.69 18.21 -3.09
CA ASP A 135 9.62 19.33 -3.06
C ASP A 135 9.82 19.91 -4.47
N ARG A 136 9.82 21.24 -4.59
CA ARG A 136 9.90 21.96 -5.87
C ARG A 136 11.29 21.87 -6.50
N GLU A 137 12.34 21.76 -5.68
CA GLU A 137 13.73 21.67 -6.14
C GLU A 137 14.17 20.20 -6.27
N TYR A 138 13.73 19.34 -5.35
CA TYR A 138 14.15 17.95 -5.26
C TYR A 138 12.97 16.98 -5.47
N THR A 139 12.71 16.56 -6.71
CA THR A 139 11.56 15.69 -7.03
C THR A 139 11.57 14.32 -6.33
N ALA A 140 12.69 13.88 -5.76
CA ALA A 140 12.75 12.65 -4.97
C ALA A 140 12.32 12.83 -3.51
N LEU A 141 12.06 14.07 -3.08
CA LEU A 141 11.82 14.44 -1.70
C LEU A 141 10.36 14.91 -1.52
N TRP A 142 9.75 14.46 -0.43
CA TRP A 142 8.37 14.76 -0.08
C TRP A 142 8.26 15.39 1.30
N HIS A 143 7.31 16.30 1.46
CA HIS A 143 7.00 16.95 2.74
C HIS A 143 5.63 16.51 3.24
N LEU A 144 5.54 16.14 4.52
CA LEU A 144 4.30 15.78 5.19
C LEU A 144 3.60 17.01 5.76
N ASP A 145 2.28 16.96 5.71
CA ASP A 145 1.35 17.95 6.27
C ASP A 145 1.76 19.41 5.96
N PRO A 146 1.95 19.73 4.67
CA PRO A 146 2.30 21.08 4.26
C PRO A 146 1.22 22.08 4.71
N PRO A 147 1.60 23.35 4.95
CA PRO A 147 0.63 24.39 5.23
C PRO A 147 -0.37 24.48 4.08
N GLU A 148 -1.64 24.70 4.40
CA GLU A 148 -2.64 24.98 3.36
C GLU A 148 -2.25 26.27 2.66
N GLU A 149 -2.04 26.23 1.34
CA GLU A 149 -1.91 27.46 0.57
C GLU A 149 -3.19 28.29 0.78
N PRO A 150 -3.07 29.58 1.14
CA PRO A 150 -4.23 30.45 1.20
C PRO A 150 -4.92 30.44 -0.17
N PRO A 151 -6.27 30.51 -0.22
CA PRO A 151 -6.97 30.55 -1.50
C PRO A 151 -6.43 31.71 -2.34
N ALA A 152 -6.12 31.41 -3.60
CA ALA A 152 -5.68 32.36 -4.61
C ALA A 152 -6.75 33.43 -4.89
#